data_AF-A0A381CGQ1-F1
#
_entry.id   AF-A0A381CGQ1-F1
#
_cell.length_a   1.000
_cell.length_b   1.000
_cell.length_c   1.000
_cell.angle_alpha   90.00
_cell.angle_beta   90.00
_cell.angle_gamma   90.00
#
_symmetry.space_group_name_H-M   'P 1'
#
loop_
_entity.id
_entity.type
_entity.pdbx_description
1 polymer ?
#
loop_
_entity_poly.entity_id
_entity_poly.type
_entity_poly.pdbx_seq_one_letter_code
_entity_poly.pdbx_strand_id
1 'polypeptide(L)'
;MLCIMAKKLIIAKVKNSYKMIEDDEVLKAYFMEAFYYILSKCVPSVLLKNVEQSEKVFRQVRNNHFLIIPDEPDFDNEKEHLMIDEALSFAVINYVCYLITRCEEKDFLALCDKIINEYIANDGKELDDERTWL
;
A
#
# COMPACT_ATOMS: atom_id res chain seq x y z
N MET A 1 -4.86 7.53 3.95
CA MET A 1 -6.00 6.76 4.50
C MET A 1 -5.71 6.39 5.95
N LEU A 2 -6.64 6.64 6.90
CA LEU A 2 -6.48 6.19 8.29
C LEU A 2 -6.48 4.66 8.40
N CYS A 3 -5.60 4.08 9.23
CA CYS A 3 -5.48 2.63 9.44
C CYS A 3 -6.82 2.02 9.88
N ILE A 4 -7.53 2.67 10.81
CA ILE A 4 -8.86 2.26 11.28
C ILE A 4 -9.89 2.27 10.14
N MET A 5 -9.84 3.24 9.23
CA MET A 5 -10.76 3.29 8.09
C MET A 5 -10.46 2.18 7.08
N ALA A 6 -9.19 1.92 6.80
CA ALA A 6 -8.78 0.83 5.92
C ALA A 6 -9.27 -0.52 6.47
N LYS A 7 -9.09 -0.77 7.78
CA LYS A 7 -9.64 -1.95 8.47
C LYS A 7 -11.15 -2.05 8.25
N LYS A 8 -11.93 -1.00 8.54
CA LYS A 8 -13.40 -1.02 8.33
C LYS A 8 -13.80 -1.34 6.89
N LEU A 9 -13.09 -0.80 5.90
CA LEU A 9 -13.36 -1.07 4.49
C LEU A 9 -13.10 -2.53 4.10
N ILE A 10 -12.02 -3.12 4.62
CA ILE A 10 -11.72 -4.55 4.42
C ILE A 10 -12.85 -5.39 4.98
N ILE A 11 -13.25 -5.15 6.23
CA ILE A 11 -14.36 -5.87 6.89
C ILE A 11 -15.65 -5.81 6.06
N ALA A 12 -15.96 -4.63 5.53
CA ALA A 12 -17.14 -4.44 4.68
C ALA A 12 -17.04 -5.21 3.35
N LYS A 13 -15.86 -5.25 2.73
CA LYS A 13 -15.61 -5.94 1.45
C LYS A 13 -15.64 -7.46 1.58
N VAL A 14 -15.05 -8.01 2.64
CA VAL A 14 -14.91 -9.46 2.83
C VAL A 14 -15.99 -10.04 3.75
N LYS A 15 -17.16 -9.41 3.88
CA LYS A 15 -18.15 -9.70 4.94
C LYS A 15 -18.51 -11.19 5.12
N ASN A 16 -18.51 -11.99 4.06
CA ASN A 16 -18.75 -13.44 4.13
C ASN A 16 -17.51 -14.25 4.53
N SER A 17 -16.32 -13.74 4.24
CA SER A 17 -15.01 -14.31 4.55
C SER A 17 -14.38 -13.71 5.82
N TYR A 18 -15.04 -12.74 6.45
CA TYR A 18 -14.53 -11.99 7.61
C TYR A 18 -14.23 -12.89 8.82
N LYS A 19 -14.91 -14.04 8.94
CA LYS A 19 -14.59 -15.04 9.97
C LYS A 19 -13.16 -15.58 9.88
N MET A 20 -12.45 -15.32 8.79
CA MET A 20 -11.04 -15.69 8.57
C MET A 20 -10.06 -14.62 9.07
N ILE A 21 -10.53 -13.43 9.46
CA ILE A 21 -9.69 -12.44 10.15
C ILE A 21 -9.72 -12.83 11.64
N GLU A 22 -8.81 -13.72 12.01
CA GLU A 22 -8.77 -14.31 13.36
C GLU A 22 -8.15 -13.37 14.40
N ASP A 23 -7.28 -12.44 13.97
CA ASP A 23 -6.57 -11.50 14.84
C ASP A 23 -6.03 -10.28 14.04
N ASP A 24 -5.84 -9.16 14.72
CA ASP A 24 -5.24 -7.93 14.19
C ASP A 24 -3.80 -8.17 13.75
N GLU A 25 -3.04 -9.04 14.43
CA GLU A 25 -1.67 -9.39 14.03
C GLU A 25 -1.61 -10.07 12.66
N VAL A 26 -2.59 -10.94 12.36
CA VAL A 26 -2.71 -11.56 11.02
C VAL A 26 -3.07 -10.51 9.98
N LEU A 27 -3.96 -9.58 10.34
CA LEU A 27 -4.34 -8.49 9.44
C LEU A 27 -3.14 -7.59 9.13
N LYS A 28 -2.35 -7.20 10.14
CA LYS A 28 -1.11 -6.43 9.97
C LYS A 28 -0.13 -7.15 9.04
N ALA A 29 0.05 -8.47 9.21
CA ALA A 29 0.88 -9.26 8.31
C ALA A 29 0.39 -9.19 6.84
N TYR A 30 -0.92 -9.28 6.60
CA TYR A 30 -1.48 -9.10 5.25
C TYR A 30 -1.27 -7.70 4.69
N PHE A 31 -1.35 -6.65 5.53
CA PHE A 31 -0.99 -5.30 5.10
C PHE A 31 0.48 -5.21 4.69
N MET A 32 1.38 -5.80 5.47
CA MET A 32 2.81 -5.84 5.12
C MET A 32 3.06 -6.57 3.80
N GLU A 33 2.41 -7.71 3.57
CA GLU A 33 2.50 -8.42 2.29
C GLU A 33 1.96 -7.57 1.12
N ALA A 34 0.85 -6.86 1.33
CA ALA A 34 0.30 -5.93 0.34
C ALA A 34 1.25 -4.78 0.03
N PHE A 35 1.92 -4.21 1.04
CA PHE A 35 2.94 -3.19 0.83
C PHE A 35 4.11 -3.71 -0.02
N TYR A 36 4.64 -4.89 0.30
CA TYR A 36 5.71 -5.51 -0.50
C TYR A 36 5.27 -5.78 -1.94
N TYR A 37 4.04 -6.25 -2.14
CA TYR A 37 3.49 -6.47 -3.47
C TYR A 37 3.49 -5.18 -4.30
N ILE A 38 3.02 -4.08 -3.73
CA ILE A 38 2.95 -2.78 -4.42
C ILE A 38 4.35 -2.23 -4.69
N LEU A 39 5.24 -2.25 -3.70
CA LEU A 39 6.63 -1.77 -3.83
C LEU A 39 7.44 -2.52 -4.90
N SER A 40 7.08 -3.79 -5.15
CA SER A 40 7.68 -4.59 -6.22
C SER A 40 7.26 -4.14 -7.63
N LYS A 41 6.16 -3.39 -7.75
CA LYS A 41 5.54 -3.02 -9.03
C LYS A 41 5.63 -1.54 -9.38
N CYS A 42 5.58 -0.64 -8.40
CA CYS A 42 5.67 0.80 -8.63
C CYS A 42 6.65 1.48 -7.66
N VAL A 43 6.72 2.80 -7.72
CA VAL A 43 7.56 3.64 -6.86
C VAL A 43 6.65 4.64 -6.15
N PRO A 44 6.10 4.28 -4.98
CA PRO A 44 5.28 5.21 -4.21
C PRO A 44 6.09 6.42 -3.76
N SER A 45 5.62 7.63 -4.07
CA SER A 45 6.34 8.88 -3.80
C SER A 45 6.54 9.12 -2.30
N VAL A 46 5.57 8.73 -1.46
CA VAL A 46 5.66 8.86 0.01
C VAL A 46 6.84 8.08 0.58
N LEU A 47 7.21 6.97 -0.08
CA LEU A 47 8.24 6.02 0.36
C LEU A 47 9.59 6.23 -0.34
N LEU A 48 9.68 7.18 -1.28
CA LEU A 48 10.92 7.51 -1.98
C LEU A 48 11.72 8.50 -1.13
N LYS A 49 12.90 8.08 -0.67
CA LYS A 49 13.77 8.87 0.21
C LYS A 49 15.22 8.87 -0.28
N ASN A 50 15.94 9.94 0.04
CA ASN A 50 17.40 9.93 0.10
C ASN A 50 17.77 9.48 1.51
N VAL A 51 18.22 8.23 1.66
CA VAL A 51 18.19 7.54 2.94
C VAL A 51 19.35 7.94 3.85
N GLU A 52 19.05 8.26 5.11
CA GLU A 52 19.99 8.29 6.24
C GLU A 52 20.08 6.91 6.95
N GLN A 53 21.12 6.67 7.75
CA GLN A 53 21.58 5.34 8.22
C GLN A 53 20.58 4.46 9.02
N SER A 54 19.34 4.87 9.28
CA SER A 54 18.39 4.18 10.18
C SER A 54 17.12 3.62 9.54
N GLU A 55 16.79 3.96 8.29
CA GLU A 55 15.54 3.46 7.68
C GLU A 55 15.73 2.09 7.02
N LYS A 56 14.71 1.22 7.15
CA LYS A 56 14.73 -0.10 6.49
C LYS A 56 14.48 0.08 5.00
N VAL A 57 15.50 -0.19 4.20
CA VAL A 57 15.44 -0.06 2.74
C VAL A 57 14.83 -1.30 2.10
N PHE A 58 13.86 -1.11 1.21
CA PHE A 58 13.32 -2.16 0.35
C PHE A 58 14.20 -2.36 -0.90
N ARG A 59 14.42 -1.30 -1.69
CA ARG A 59 15.29 -1.34 -2.87
C ARG A 59 15.79 0.04 -3.27
N GLN A 60 16.92 0.09 -3.96
CA GLN A 60 17.38 1.30 -4.62
C GLN A 60 16.60 1.53 -5.93
N VAL A 61 16.24 2.79 -6.22
CA VAL A 61 15.54 3.17 -7.45
C VAL A 61 16.54 3.78 -8.44
N ARG A 62 16.98 5.03 -8.22
CA ARG A 62 17.96 5.77 -9.06
C ARG A 62 18.61 6.92 -8.26
N ASN A 63 19.83 7.33 -8.62
CA ASN A 63 20.49 8.55 -8.15
C ASN A 63 20.39 8.77 -6.63
N ASN A 64 20.88 7.83 -5.83
CA ASN A 64 20.85 7.86 -4.36
C ASN A 64 19.44 7.91 -3.71
N HIS A 65 18.37 7.67 -4.49
CA HIS A 65 17.03 7.49 -3.97
C HIS A 65 16.71 6.01 -3.77
N PHE A 66 16.05 5.72 -2.66
CA PHE A 66 15.65 4.39 -2.25
C PHE A 66 14.17 4.37 -1.88
N LEU A 67 13.55 3.22 -2.06
CA LEU A 67 12.25 2.93 -1.45
C LEU A 67 12.47 2.33 -0.08
N ILE A 68 11.84 2.90 0.92
CA ILE A 68 11.82 2.35 2.28
C ILE A 68 10.63 1.41 2.48
N ILE A 69 10.77 0.54 3.46
CA ILE A 69 9.69 -0.36 3.89
C ILE A 69 8.75 0.45 4.80
N PRO A 70 7.44 0.48 4.52
CA PRO A 70 6.43 1.06 5.39
C PRO A 70 6.48 0.48 6.80
N ASP A 71 6.08 1.29 7.77
CA ASP A 71 5.79 0.78 9.10
C ASP A 71 4.54 -0.10 9.09
N GLU A 72 4.49 -1.03 10.05
CA GLU A 72 3.33 -1.86 10.27
C GLU A 72 2.13 -1.00 10.71
N PRO A 73 0.91 -1.24 10.18
CA PRO A 73 -0.26 -0.46 10.59
C PRO A 73 -0.61 -0.67 12.07
N ASP A 74 -0.82 0.43 12.78
CA ASP A 74 -1.40 0.52 14.12
C ASP A 74 -2.91 0.80 14.02
N PHE A 75 -3.71 -0.24 14.30
CA PHE A 75 -5.16 -0.13 14.31
C PHE A 75 -5.74 0.47 15.60
N ASP A 76 -4.91 0.66 16.63
CA ASP A 76 -5.32 1.26 17.91
C ASP A 76 -5.11 2.78 17.92
N ASN A 77 -4.24 3.30 17.04
CA ASN A 77 -4.01 4.73 16.89
C ASN A 77 -5.01 5.38 15.90
N GLU A 78 -5.94 6.15 16.45
CA GLU A 78 -6.99 6.84 15.67
C GLU A 78 -6.49 7.85 14.63
N LYS A 79 -5.24 8.29 14.74
CA LYS A 79 -4.63 9.30 13.86
C LYS A 79 -3.59 8.72 12.92
N GLU A 80 -3.33 7.42 12.98
CA GLU A 80 -2.32 6.82 12.11
C GLU A 80 -2.87 6.62 10.70
N HIS A 81 -2.07 7.03 9.72
CA HIS A 81 -2.34 6.82 8.31
C HIS A 81 -1.45 5.68 7.79
N LEU A 82 -1.99 4.89 6.85
CA LEU A 82 -1.17 3.96 6.08
C LEU A 82 -0.03 4.75 5.42
N MET A 83 1.21 4.27 5.61
CA MET A 83 2.41 4.90 5.08
C MET A 83 2.57 4.60 3.58
N ILE A 84 1.66 5.12 2.78
CA ILE A 84 1.65 5.00 1.32
C ILE A 84 0.83 6.14 0.70
N ASP A 85 1.09 6.45 -0.57
CA ASP A 85 0.30 7.38 -1.36
C ASP A 85 -1.21 7.09 -1.26
N GLU A 86 -2.01 8.15 -1.17
CA GLU A 86 -3.46 8.01 -0.96
C GLU A 86 -4.13 7.19 -2.07
N ALA A 87 -3.73 7.41 -3.33
CA ALA A 87 -4.21 6.63 -4.47
C ALA A 87 -3.92 5.12 -4.32
N LEU A 88 -2.77 4.76 -3.77
CA LEU A 88 -2.35 3.36 -3.58
C LEU A 88 -2.95 2.72 -2.32
N SER A 89 -3.53 3.50 -1.40
CA SER A 89 -4.21 2.97 -0.21
C SER A 89 -5.32 1.97 -0.58
N PHE A 90 -6.03 2.21 -1.69
CA PHE A 90 -7.04 1.29 -2.18
C PHE A 90 -6.45 0.05 -2.86
N ALA A 91 -5.27 0.14 -3.46
CA ALA A 91 -4.56 -1.03 -3.96
C ALA A 91 -4.18 -1.96 -2.80
N VAL A 92 -3.67 -1.40 -1.69
CA VAL A 92 -3.38 -2.14 -0.45
C VAL A 92 -4.63 -2.86 0.03
N ILE A 93 -5.74 -2.14 0.22
CA ILE A 93 -7.00 -2.69 0.72
C ILE A 93 -7.48 -3.87 -0.13
N ASN A 94 -7.49 -3.73 -1.47
CA ASN A 94 -7.94 -4.80 -2.34
C ASN A 94 -6.98 -6.00 -2.30
N TYR A 95 -5.66 -5.79 -2.26
CA TYR A 95 -4.74 -6.92 -2.12
C TYR A 95 -4.91 -7.64 -0.79
N VAL A 96 -5.13 -6.93 0.31
CA VAL A 96 -5.44 -7.55 1.62
C VAL A 96 -6.74 -8.37 1.53
N CYS A 97 -7.79 -7.87 0.86
CA CYS A 97 -9.02 -8.63 0.63
C CYS A 97 -8.77 -9.91 -0.19
N TYR A 98 -7.90 -9.83 -1.20
CA TYR A 98 -7.47 -10.99 -1.99
C TYR A 98 -6.76 -12.04 -1.13
N LEU A 99 -5.88 -11.62 -0.21
CA LEU A 99 -5.21 -12.53 0.73
C LEU A 99 -6.20 -13.17 1.71
N ILE A 100 -7.11 -12.40 2.30
CA ILE A 100 -8.13 -12.88 3.25
C ILE A 100 -9.04 -13.94 2.61
N THR A 101 -9.37 -13.76 1.33
CA THR A 101 -10.16 -14.72 0.55
C THR A 101 -9.33 -15.89 0.03
N ARG A 102 -8.13 -16.13 0.60
CA ARG A 102 -7.20 -17.21 0.24
C ARG A 102 -6.88 -17.24 -1.26
N CYS A 103 -6.78 -16.05 -1.84
CA CYS A 103 -6.52 -15.88 -3.26
C CYS A 103 -7.64 -16.42 -4.17
N GLU A 104 -8.84 -16.68 -3.67
CA GLU A 104 -9.97 -17.22 -4.46
C GLU A 104 -10.70 -16.10 -5.24
N GLU A 105 -10.93 -14.95 -4.61
CA GLU A 105 -11.63 -13.82 -5.24
C GLU A 105 -10.69 -12.95 -6.09
N LYS A 106 -10.42 -13.40 -7.31
CA LYS A 106 -9.48 -12.76 -8.27
C LYS A 106 -9.84 -11.32 -8.62
N ASP A 107 -11.09 -10.91 -8.47
CA ASP A 107 -11.54 -9.54 -8.74
C ASP A 107 -10.83 -8.52 -7.86
N PHE A 108 -10.51 -8.87 -6.62
CA PHE A 108 -9.73 -8.01 -5.73
C PHE A 108 -8.31 -7.79 -6.24
N LEU A 109 -7.65 -8.85 -6.73
CA LEU A 109 -6.33 -8.73 -7.34
C LEU A 109 -6.39 -7.86 -8.60
N ALA A 110 -7.39 -8.08 -9.47
CA ALA A 110 -7.57 -7.31 -10.68
C ALA A 110 -7.77 -5.80 -10.39
N LEU A 111 -8.53 -5.46 -9.35
CA LEU A 111 -8.71 -4.08 -8.89
C LEU A 111 -7.41 -3.49 -8.32
N CYS A 112 -6.67 -4.26 -7.52
CA CYS A 112 -5.35 -3.85 -7.01
C CYS A 112 -4.41 -3.49 -8.16
N ASP A 113 -4.23 -4.41 -9.12
CA ASP A 113 -3.34 -4.21 -10.26
C ASP A 113 -3.82 -3.06 -11.16
N LYS A 114 -5.13 -2.88 -11.32
CA LYS A 114 -5.70 -1.74 -12.06
C LYS A 114 -5.28 -0.41 -11.42
N ILE A 115 -5.42 -0.27 -10.09
CA ILE A 115 -5.05 0.95 -9.37
C ILE A 115 -3.55 1.21 -9.48
N ILE A 116 -2.71 0.17 -9.34
CA ILE A 116 -1.26 0.30 -9.51
C ILE A 116 -0.92 0.79 -10.92
N ASN A 117 -1.56 0.23 -11.95
CA ASN A 117 -1.33 0.64 -13.34
C ASN A 117 -1.79 2.08 -13.60
N GLU A 118 -2.92 2.50 -13.03
CA GLU A 118 -3.39 3.88 -13.09
C GLU A 118 -2.41 4.84 -12.40
N TYR A 119 -1.89 4.48 -11.22
CA TYR A 119 -0.86 5.25 -10.54
C TYR A 119 0.40 5.39 -11.42
N ILE A 120 0.93 4.28 -11.94
CA ILE A 120 2.12 4.30 -12.83
C ILE A 120 1.88 5.15 -14.09
N ALA A 121 0.68 5.10 -14.67
CA ALA A 121 0.34 5.90 -15.84
C ALA A 121 0.27 7.40 -15.56
N ASN A 122 0.04 7.78 -14.30
CA ASN A 122 -0.04 9.17 -13.84
C ASN A 122 1.27 9.70 -13.22
N ASP A 123 2.19 8.81 -12.80
CA ASP A 123 3.50 9.09 -12.16
C ASP A 123 4.53 9.80 -13.10
N GLY A 124 4.04 10.38 -14.21
CA GLY A 124 4.76 11.27 -15.10
C GLY A 124 3.91 12.41 -15.68
N LYS A 125 2.65 12.56 -15.26
CA LYS A 125 1.74 13.63 -15.72
C LYS A 125 1.41 14.65 -14.64
N GLU A 126 1.45 14.27 -13.36
CA GLU A 126 1.21 15.22 -12.26
C GLU A 126 2.45 16.09 -11.94
N LEU A 127 3.65 15.67 -12.38
CA LEU A 127 4.90 16.41 -12.19
C LEU A 127 5.34 17.23 -13.42
N ASP A 128 4.70 17.06 -14.58
CA ASP A 128 5.08 17.81 -15.80
C ASP A 128 4.66 19.29 -15.73
N ASP A 129 3.62 19.62 -14.93
CA ASP A 129 3.20 21.00 -14.73
C ASP A 129 4.06 21.75 -13.67
N GLU A 130 4.85 21.04 -12.85
CA GLU A 130 5.70 21.63 -11.81
C GLU A 130 7.22 21.43 -12.02
N ARG A 131 7.65 20.73 -13.08
CA ARG A 131 9.08 20.56 -13.45
C ARG A 131 9.69 21.79 -14.14
N THR A 132 9.36 22.99 -13.69
CA THR A 132 10.05 24.24 -14.07
C THR A 132 11.29 24.54 -13.22
N TRP A 133 11.88 23.56 -12.53
CA TRP A 133 13.04 23.76 -11.65
C TRP A 133 14.23 22.84 -11.94
N LEU A 134 14.68 22.82 -13.19
CA LEU A 134 16.07 22.50 -13.54
C LEU A 134 16.68 23.65 -14.34
#